data_AF-A0A0P9GDC7-F1
#
_entry.id   AF-A0A0P9GDC7-F1
#
_cell.length_a   1.000
_cell.length_b   1.000
_cell.length_c   1.000
_cell.angle_alpha   90.00
_cell.angle_beta   90.00
_cell.angle_gamma   90.00
#
_symmetry.space_group_name_H-M   'P 1'
#
loop_
_entity.id
_entity.type
_entity.pdbx_description
1 polymer ?
#
loop_
_entity_poly.entity_id
_entity_poly.type
_entity_poly.pdbx_seq_one_letter_code
_entity_poly.pdbx_strand_id
1 'polypeptide(L)'
;MAISEYFEDYFYSLKQLSLHTGVKEHTLNEWQDACILPSAAYHLKNQVQSSSFFGICDFNEEQEYYARGYTKWIDLLKNHSELSSAQAYTLFYQQYAKSVNDLAAKGFELNAEYFENLEEQIQNHWQLFLAGKYGVITANGFIHEIVALEAVDYLVNNCEIGDEQLSKCLRLLERTLSYPPQQLNCVSNAHKLLKRLKDL
;
A
#
# COMPACT_ATOMS: atom_id res chain seq x y z
N MET A 1 3.86 8.90 -21.61
CA MET A 1 2.77 8.70 -20.65
C MET A 1 2.70 9.94 -19.79
N ALA A 2 1.55 10.62 -19.80
CA ALA A 2 1.30 11.72 -18.88
C ALA A 2 1.17 11.16 -17.45
N ILE A 3 1.49 11.96 -16.44
CA ILE A 3 1.41 11.51 -15.04
C ILE A 3 -0.04 11.19 -14.62
N SER A 4 -1.03 11.84 -15.24
CA SER A 4 -2.46 11.53 -15.05
C SER A 4 -2.82 10.13 -15.57
N GLU A 5 -2.37 9.79 -16.79
CA GLU A 5 -2.58 8.45 -17.39
C GLU A 5 -1.99 7.36 -16.49
N TYR A 6 -0.78 7.59 -15.96
CA TYR A 6 -0.19 6.68 -14.98
C TYR A 6 -1.12 6.44 -13.80
N PHE A 7 -1.63 7.49 -13.15
CA PHE A 7 -2.44 7.29 -11.97
C PHE A 7 -3.78 6.61 -12.26
N GLU A 8 -4.39 6.90 -13.40
CA GLU A 8 -5.63 6.24 -13.84
C GLU A 8 -5.42 4.75 -14.15
N ASP A 9 -4.25 4.38 -14.70
CA ASP A 9 -3.92 2.99 -15.05
C ASP A 9 -3.63 2.10 -13.84
N TYR A 10 -3.15 2.67 -12.72
CA TYR A 10 -2.66 1.91 -11.57
C TYR A 10 -3.44 2.13 -10.27
N PHE A 11 -4.14 3.26 -10.12
CA PHE A 11 -4.86 3.62 -8.91
C PHE A 11 -6.35 3.83 -9.21
N TYR A 12 -7.14 4.09 -8.18
CA TYR A 12 -8.52 4.50 -8.30
C TYR A 12 -8.70 5.92 -7.79
N SER A 13 -9.49 6.73 -8.48
CA SER A 13 -10.13 7.89 -7.85
C SER A 13 -11.15 7.44 -6.80
N LEU A 14 -11.56 8.35 -5.90
CA LEU A 14 -12.61 8.05 -4.91
C LEU A 14 -13.89 7.51 -5.56
N LYS A 15 -14.29 8.09 -6.70
CA LYS A 15 -15.45 7.65 -7.49
C LYS A 15 -15.30 6.23 -8.04
N GLN A 16 -14.12 5.88 -8.56
CA GLN A 16 -13.84 4.52 -9.02
C GLN A 16 -13.84 3.54 -7.85
N LEU A 17 -13.25 3.91 -6.71
CA LEU A 17 -13.24 3.08 -5.50
C LEU A 17 -14.67 2.84 -4.98
N SER A 18 -15.51 3.88 -4.98
CA SER A 18 -16.92 3.77 -4.66
C SER A 18 -17.65 2.83 -5.60
N LEU A 19 -17.44 2.97 -6.92
CA LEU A 19 -18.05 2.13 -7.94
C LEU A 19 -17.65 0.65 -7.80
N HIS A 20 -16.35 0.37 -7.64
CA HIS A 20 -15.82 -0.99 -7.59
C HIS A 20 -16.24 -1.74 -6.33
N THR A 21 -16.44 -1.04 -5.22
CA THR A 21 -16.82 -1.68 -3.97
C THR A 21 -18.35 -1.65 -3.77
N GLY A 22 -19.05 -0.65 -4.30
CA GLY A 22 -20.47 -0.40 -4.02
C GLY A 22 -20.75 0.33 -2.70
N VAL A 23 -19.73 0.89 -2.03
CA VAL A 23 -19.93 1.82 -0.89
C VAL A 23 -19.89 3.25 -1.43
N LYS A 24 -20.81 4.10 -0.97
CA LYS A 24 -20.91 5.49 -1.40
C LYS A 24 -19.68 6.30 -1.01
N GLU A 25 -19.27 7.24 -1.85
CA GLU A 25 -18.13 8.14 -1.60
C GLU A 25 -18.19 8.83 -0.23
N HIS A 26 -19.37 9.32 0.18
CA HIS A 26 -19.56 9.94 1.49
C HIS A 26 -19.19 9.00 2.65
N THR A 27 -19.60 7.73 2.58
CA THR A 27 -19.27 6.74 3.61
C THR A 27 -17.79 6.35 3.60
N LEU A 28 -17.14 6.34 2.43
CA LEU A 28 -15.69 6.17 2.36
C LEU A 28 -14.98 7.31 3.09
N ASN A 29 -15.39 8.55 2.86
CA ASN A 29 -14.84 9.72 3.56
C ASN A 29 -15.06 9.65 5.08
N GLU A 30 -16.28 9.29 5.52
CA GLU A 30 -16.58 9.08 6.95
C GLU A 30 -15.66 8.01 7.57
N TRP A 31 -15.37 6.94 6.85
CA TRP A 31 -14.43 5.90 7.31
C TRP A 31 -12.98 6.39 7.33
N GLN A 32 -12.57 7.29 6.43
CA GLN A 32 -11.24 7.89 6.49
C GLN A 32 -11.12 8.81 7.71
N ASP A 33 -12.11 9.68 7.91
CA ASP A 33 -12.18 10.61 9.06
C ASP A 33 -12.21 9.85 10.40
N ALA A 34 -12.84 8.67 10.43
CA ALA A 34 -12.91 7.81 11.60
C ALA A 34 -11.71 6.86 11.76
N CYS A 35 -10.65 6.98 10.96
CA CYS A 35 -9.47 6.10 10.99
C CYS A 35 -9.81 4.61 10.83
N ILE A 36 -10.70 4.29 9.89
CA ILE A 36 -11.13 2.93 9.50
C ILE A 36 -10.60 2.59 8.11
N LEU A 37 -10.65 3.54 7.19
CA LEU A 37 -10.17 3.43 5.82
C LEU A 37 -8.89 4.26 5.64
N PRO A 38 -7.87 3.76 4.93
CA PRO A 38 -6.70 4.55 4.58
C PRO A 38 -6.99 5.83 3.78
N SER A 39 -6.13 6.82 3.97
CA SER A 39 -5.97 7.98 3.10
C SER A 39 -5.55 7.58 1.69
N ALA A 40 -5.75 8.47 0.71
CA ALA A 40 -5.23 8.28 -0.63
C ALA A 40 -3.69 8.10 -0.62
N ALA A 41 -3.17 7.30 -1.55
CA ALA A 41 -1.74 7.08 -1.68
C ALA A 41 -1.04 8.29 -2.32
N TYR A 42 -1.72 8.97 -3.25
CA TYR A 42 -1.21 10.16 -3.92
C TYR A 42 -2.27 11.26 -3.97
N HIS A 43 -1.80 12.50 -3.85
CA HIS A 43 -2.56 13.71 -4.13
C HIS A 43 -1.91 14.42 -5.31
N LEU A 44 -2.58 14.46 -6.46
CA LEU A 44 -2.11 15.17 -7.63
C LEU A 44 -2.72 16.58 -7.65
N LYS A 45 -1.86 17.59 -7.68
CA LYS A 45 -2.25 18.99 -7.84
C LYS A 45 -1.70 19.53 -9.15
N ASN A 46 -2.57 19.79 -10.11
CA ASN A 46 -2.23 20.33 -11.42
C ASN A 46 -2.61 21.81 -11.49
N GLN A 47 -1.69 22.61 -11.99
CA GLN A 47 -1.95 24.00 -12.39
C GLN A 47 -1.83 24.05 -13.90
N VAL A 48 -2.97 24.20 -14.58
CA VAL A 48 -3.05 24.21 -16.04
C VAL A 48 -3.45 25.59 -16.48
N GLN A 49 -2.70 26.16 -17.43
CA GLN A 49 -3.04 27.44 -18.03
C GLN A 49 -3.42 27.22 -19.49
N SER A 50 -4.59 27.74 -19.88
CA SER A 50 -5.07 27.74 -21.25
C SER A 50 -5.03 29.14 -21.81
N SER A 51 -4.41 29.31 -22.97
CA SER A 51 -4.43 30.57 -23.71
C SER A 51 -5.31 30.39 -24.94
N SER A 52 -6.33 31.24 -25.06
CA SER A 52 -7.22 31.28 -26.22
C SER A 52 -7.22 32.69 -26.83
N PHE A 53 -7.92 32.86 -27.96
CA PHE A 53 -8.15 34.18 -28.54
C PHE A 53 -8.81 35.17 -27.55
N PHE A 54 -9.54 34.66 -26.55
CA PHE A 54 -10.22 35.45 -25.52
C PHE A 54 -9.36 35.73 -24.28
N GLY A 55 -8.09 35.31 -24.29
CA GLY A 55 -7.16 35.51 -23.18
C GLY A 55 -6.78 34.22 -22.47
N ILE A 56 -6.16 34.41 -21.31
CA ILE A 56 -5.58 33.36 -20.47
C ILE A 56 -6.60 32.95 -19.41
N CYS A 57 -6.75 31.64 -19.20
CA CYS A 57 -7.57 31.06 -18.15
C CYS A 57 -6.76 30.02 -17.38
N ASP A 58 -6.75 30.13 -16.05
CA ASP A 58 -6.05 29.20 -15.17
C ASP A 58 -7.04 28.20 -14.57
N PHE A 59 -6.63 26.94 -14.52
CA PHE A 59 -7.35 25.81 -13.94
C PHE A 59 -6.48 25.21 -12.84
N ASN A 60 -7.07 25.05 -11.65
CA ASN A 60 -6.47 24.29 -10.56
C ASN A 60 -7.27 23.00 -10.41
N GLU A 61 -6.63 21.87 -10.65
CA GLU A 61 -7.23 20.55 -10.53
C GLU A 61 -6.51 19.79 -9.40
N GLU A 62 -7.29 19.24 -8.48
CA GLU A 62 -6.79 18.37 -7.43
C GLU A 62 -7.50 17.02 -7.51
N GLN A 63 -6.72 15.94 -7.45
CA GLN A 63 -7.24 14.58 -7.58
C GLN A 63 -6.48 13.63 -6.65
N GLU A 64 -7.25 12.86 -5.89
CA GLU A 64 -6.73 11.83 -5.00
C GLU A 64 -6.74 10.46 -5.68
N TYR A 65 -5.70 9.68 -5.41
CA TYR A 65 -5.51 8.35 -5.99
C TYR A 65 -5.28 7.29 -4.89
N TYR A 66 -6.17 6.33 -4.88
CA TYR A 66 -6.28 5.27 -3.88
C TYR A 66 -5.73 3.95 -4.42
N ALA A 67 -5.03 3.22 -3.56
CA ALA A 67 -4.45 1.95 -3.91
C ALA A 67 -5.55 0.91 -4.19
N ARG A 68 -5.41 0.13 -5.27
CA ARG A 68 -6.48 -0.79 -5.71
C ARG A 68 -6.82 -1.86 -4.68
N GLY A 69 -5.87 -2.24 -3.85
CA GLY A 69 -6.05 -3.20 -2.78
C GLY A 69 -6.97 -2.73 -1.65
N TYR A 70 -7.29 -1.43 -1.60
CA TYR A 70 -8.33 -0.94 -0.71
C TYR A 70 -9.70 -1.54 -1.01
N THR A 71 -9.95 -2.00 -2.24
CA THR A 71 -11.17 -2.75 -2.54
C THR A 71 -11.33 -3.98 -1.65
N LYS A 72 -10.26 -4.78 -1.48
CA LYS A 72 -10.27 -5.96 -0.60
C LYS A 72 -10.42 -5.60 0.88
N TRP A 73 -9.81 -4.49 1.30
CA TRP A 73 -9.98 -3.99 2.66
C TRP A 73 -11.43 -3.55 2.92
N ILE A 74 -11.99 -2.75 2.01
CA ILE A 74 -13.37 -2.28 2.06
C ILE A 74 -14.37 -3.45 2.03
N ASP A 75 -14.14 -4.46 1.20
CA ASP A 75 -14.98 -5.67 1.14
C ASP A 75 -14.97 -6.42 2.48
N LEU A 76 -13.82 -6.46 3.18
CA LEU A 76 -13.74 -7.04 4.51
C LEU A 76 -14.57 -6.21 5.51
N LEU A 77 -14.40 -4.89 5.51
CA LEU A 77 -15.10 -3.98 6.43
C LEU A 77 -16.62 -4.09 6.30
N LYS A 78 -17.17 -4.13 5.09
CA LYS A 78 -18.63 -4.18 4.84
C LYS A 78 -19.35 -5.38 5.46
N ASN A 79 -18.63 -6.45 5.76
CA ASN A 79 -19.23 -7.63 6.38
C ASN A 79 -19.50 -7.45 7.89
N HIS A 80 -19.15 -6.29 8.45
CA HIS A 80 -19.37 -5.96 9.86
C HIS A 80 -20.47 -4.90 9.99
N SER A 81 -21.42 -5.16 10.91
CA SER A 81 -22.59 -4.30 11.15
C SER A 81 -22.25 -3.01 11.90
N GLU A 82 -21.21 -3.04 12.74
CA GLU A 82 -20.69 -1.89 13.46
C GLU A 82 -19.18 -1.80 13.18
N LEU A 83 -18.73 -0.61 12.80
CA LEU A 83 -17.35 -0.34 12.41
C LEU A 83 -16.83 0.86 13.21
N SER A 84 -15.91 0.57 14.12
CA SER A 84 -15.11 1.54 14.85
C SER A 84 -13.63 1.41 14.44
N SER A 85 -12.82 2.44 14.70
CA SER A 85 -11.37 2.37 14.45
C SER A 85 -10.70 1.19 15.18
N ALA A 86 -11.15 0.86 16.40
CA ALA A 86 -10.63 -0.29 17.15
C ALA A 86 -10.98 -1.64 16.49
N GLN A 87 -12.20 -1.79 15.96
CA GLN A 87 -12.58 -2.98 15.20
C GLN A 87 -11.81 -3.08 13.89
N ALA A 88 -11.62 -1.95 13.17
CA ALA A 88 -10.80 -1.90 11.97
C ALA A 88 -9.34 -2.31 12.26
N TYR A 89 -8.74 -1.80 13.33
CA TYR A 89 -7.42 -2.23 13.77
C TYR A 89 -7.36 -3.72 14.08
N THR A 90 -8.37 -4.26 14.76
CA THR A 90 -8.44 -5.69 15.10
C THR A 90 -8.47 -6.56 13.83
N LEU A 91 -9.25 -6.15 12.82
CA LEU A 91 -9.29 -6.83 11.52
C LEU A 91 -7.94 -6.74 10.80
N PHE A 92 -7.30 -5.56 10.82
CA PHE A 92 -5.98 -5.38 10.22
C PHE A 92 -4.95 -6.30 10.89
N TYR A 93 -4.93 -6.32 12.22
CA TYR A 93 -4.05 -7.18 13.02
C TYR A 93 -4.22 -8.65 12.65
N GLN A 94 -5.46 -9.14 12.57
CA GLN A 94 -5.76 -10.52 12.19
C GLN A 94 -5.27 -10.86 10.78
N GLN A 95 -5.51 -9.98 9.81
CA GLN A 95 -5.03 -10.19 8.43
C GLN A 95 -3.51 -10.13 8.33
N TYR A 96 -2.87 -9.25 9.10
CA TYR A 96 -1.42 -9.13 9.17
C TYR A 96 -0.80 -10.40 9.76
N ALA A 97 -1.24 -10.81 10.95
CA ALA A 97 -0.74 -12.01 11.62
C ALA A 97 -0.96 -13.27 10.77
N LYS A 98 -2.12 -13.38 10.11
CA LYS A 98 -2.38 -14.45 9.14
C LYS A 98 -1.36 -14.43 8.00
N SER A 99 -1.09 -13.26 7.43
CA SER A 99 -0.13 -13.10 6.33
C SER A 99 1.30 -13.45 6.75
N VAL A 100 1.70 -13.15 7.99
CA VAL A 100 3.00 -13.57 8.55
C VAL A 100 3.10 -15.10 8.59
N ASN A 101 2.05 -15.78 9.08
CA ASN A 101 2.00 -17.24 9.11
C ASN A 101 2.02 -17.84 7.69
N ASP A 102 1.30 -17.22 6.74
CA ASP A 102 1.30 -17.65 5.35
C ASP A 102 2.68 -17.51 4.68
N LEU A 103 3.46 -16.48 5.05
CA LEU A 103 4.85 -16.32 4.60
C LEU A 103 5.77 -17.39 5.18
N ALA A 104 5.67 -17.64 6.49
CA ALA A 104 6.44 -18.70 7.15
C ALA A 104 6.14 -20.07 6.53
N ALA A 105 4.86 -20.37 6.25
CA ALA A 105 4.44 -21.60 5.58
C ALA A 105 4.98 -21.73 4.13
N LYS A 106 5.29 -20.61 3.47
CA LYS A 106 5.94 -20.58 2.15
C LYS A 106 7.47 -20.71 2.22
N GLY A 107 8.03 -20.95 3.41
CA GLY A 107 9.46 -21.12 3.65
C GLY A 107 10.21 -19.80 3.85
N PHE A 108 9.50 -18.73 4.24
CA PHE A 108 10.15 -17.48 4.64
C PHE A 108 10.61 -17.59 6.10
N GLU A 109 11.92 -17.62 6.31
CA GLU A 109 12.52 -17.84 7.63
C GLU A 109 12.63 -16.51 8.39
N LEU A 110 11.76 -16.33 9.38
CA LEU A 110 11.80 -15.23 10.35
C LEU A 110 12.41 -15.73 11.66
N ASN A 111 13.30 -14.96 12.26
CA ASN A 111 13.92 -15.29 13.56
C ASN A 111 12.92 -15.05 14.72
N ALA A 112 13.24 -15.56 15.90
CA ALA A 112 12.39 -15.39 17.09
C ALA A 112 12.19 -13.91 17.47
N GLU A 113 13.23 -13.09 17.33
CA GLU A 113 13.21 -11.66 17.64
C GLU A 113 12.19 -10.87 16.82
N TYR A 114 11.90 -11.29 15.59
CA TYR A 114 10.81 -10.70 14.78
C TYR A 114 9.46 -10.83 15.49
N PHE A 115 9.20 -12.00 16.10
CA PHE A 115 7.92 -12.30 16.74
C PHE A 115 7.78 -11.62 18.12
N GLU A 116 8.89 -11.38 18.82
CA GLU A 116 8.87 -10.71 20.13
C GLU A 116 8.30 -9.28 20.05
N ASN A 117 8.58 -8.56 18.95
CA ASN A 117 8.14 -7.18 18.73
C ASN A 117 6.96 -7.05 17.75
N LEU A 118 6.35 -8.16 17.34
CA LEU A 118 5.38 -8.19 16.25
C LEU A 118 4.15 -7.31 16.53
N GLU A 119 3.66 -7.27 17.76
CA GLU A 119 2.49 -6.46 18.11
C GLU A 119 2.75 -4.95 17.93
N GLU A 120 3.88 -4.45 18.44
CA GLU A 120 4.30 -3.06 18.28
C GLU A 120 4.52 -2.73 16.79
N GLN A 121 5.15 -3.64 16.05
CA GLN A 121 5.33 -3.49 14.60
C GLN A 121 3.99 -3.37 13.89
N ILE A 122 3.04 -4.26 14.15
CA ILE A 122 1.70 -4.22 13.53
C ILE A 122 1.00 -2.88 13.84
N GLN A 123 1.11 -2.38 15.07
CA GLN A 123 0.54 -1.08 15.43
C GLN A 123 1.17 0.07 14.62
N ASN A 124 2.49 0.07 14.47
CA ASN A 124 3.19 1.04 13.64
C ASN A 124 2.76 0.93 12.16
N HIS A 125 2.63 -0.30 11.67
CA HIS A 125 2.23 -0.56 10.28
C HIS A 125 0.78 -0.17 10.03
N TRP A 126 -0.10 -0.29 11.02
CA TRP A 126 -1.47 0.22 10.92
C TRP A 126 -1.49 1.74 10.69
N GLN A 127 -0.65 2.51 11.39
CA GLN A 127 -0.56 3.96 11.18
C GLN A 127 -0.06 4.29 9.77
N LEU A 128 0.95 3.58 9.29
CA LEU A 128 1.47 3.75 7.93
C LEU A 128 0.45 3.34 6.85
N PHE A 129 -0.35 2.31 7.14
CA PHE A 129 -1.44 1.86 6.30
C PHE A 129 -2.54 2.93 6.22
N LEU A 130 -3.00 3.46 7.35
CA LEU A 130 -3.98 4.54 7.40
C LEU A 130 -3.50 5.81 6.70
N ALA A 131 -2.19 6.11 6.75
CA ALA A 131 -1.60 7.26 6.08
C ALA A 131 -1.46 7.10 4.55
N GLY A 132 -1.93 5.99 3.96
CA GLY A 132 -1.85 5.76 2.52
C GLY A 132 -0.46 5.32 2.02
N LYS A 133 0.54 5.26 2.90
CA LYS A 133 1.95 5.05 2.55
C LYS A 133 2.19 3.74 1.83
N TYR A 134 1.49 2.68 2.19
CA TYR A 134 1.67 1.39 1.53
C TYR A 134 1.11 1.34 0.12
N GLY A 135 0.14 2.19 -0.24
CA GLY A 135 -0.28 2.34 -1.63
C GLY A 135 0.82 2.89 -2.53
N VAL A 136 1.69 3.74 -1.96
CA VAL A 136 2.88 4.26 -2.65
C VAL A 136 3.94 3.16 -2.82
N ILE A 137 4.19 2.37 -1.77
CA ILE A 137 5.31 1.43 -1.74
C ILE A 137 4.97 0.11 -2.44
N THR A 138 3.74 -0.40 -2.33
CA THR A 138 3.34 -1.71 -2.88
C THR A 138 2.50 -1.60 -4.15
N ALA A 139 2.27 -0.38 -4.67
CA ALA A 139 1.29 -0.04 -5.72
C ALA A 139 -0.18 -0.37 -5.41
N ASN A 140 -0.50 -1.54 -4.85
CA ASN A 140 -1.87 -1.92 -4.54
C ASN A 140 -2.27 -1.69 -3.09
N GLY A 141 -1.35 -1.72 -2.14
CA GLY A 141 -1.66 -1.58 -0.72
C GLY A 141 -2.33 -2.82 -0.11
N PHE A 142 -2.11 -4.02 -0.65
CA PHE A 142 -2.65 -5.23 -0.03
C PHE A 142 -1.90 -5.58 1.26
N ILE A 143 -2.63 -6.01 2.30
CA ILE A 143 -2.02 -6.36 3.60
C ILE A 143 -0.95 -7.45 3.45
N HIS A 144 -1.17 -8.47 2.62
CA HIS A 144 -0.17 -9.53 2.40
C HIS A 144 1.09 -9.04 1.65
N GLU A 145 0.96 -8.05 0.76
CA GLU A 145 2.10 -7.39 0.11
C GLU A 145 2.90 -6.56 1.13
N ILE A 146 2.20 -5.85 2.02
CA ILE A 146 2.81 -5.08 3.12
C ILE A 146 3.62 -6.02 4.01
N VAL A 147 3.05 -7.13 4.45
CA VAL A 147 3.75 -8.08 5.33
C VAL A 147 5.00 -8.63 4.65
N ALA A 148 4.91 -9.01 3.37
CA ALA A 148 6.06 -9.53 2.64
C ALA A 148 7.19 -8.49 2.52
N LEU A 149 6.83 -7.24 2.22
CA LEU A 149 7.76 -6.13 2.12
C LEU A 149 8.50 -5.89 3.44
N GLU A 150 7.76 -5.78 4.53
CA GLU A 150 8.28 -5.41 5.85
C GLU A 150 9.05 -6.56 6.50
N ALA A 151 8.65 -7.81 6.25
CA ALA A 151 9.41 -8.98 6.64
C ALA A 151 10.81 -9.00 5.98
N VAL A 152 10.91 -8.64 4.69
CA VAL A 152 12.21 -8.52 4.02
C VAL A 152 13.01 -7.34 4.53
N ASP A 153 12.39 -6.17 4.72
CA ASP A 153 13.09 -5.00 5.27
C ASP A 153 13.65 -5.30 6.67
N TYR A 154 12.89 -5.99 7.52
CA TYR A 154 13.36 -6.46 8.82
C TYR A 154 14.60 -7.34 8.69
N LEU A 155 14.54 -8.41 7.89
CA LEU A 155 15.67 -9.34 7.76
C LEU A 155 16.93 -8.61 7.27
N VAL A 156 16.79 -7.72 6.29
CA VAL A 156 17.91 -7.02 5.67
C VAL A 156 18.61 -6.09 6.65
N ASN A 157 17.84 -5.44 7.52
CA ASN A 157 18.36 -4.44 8.44
C ASN A 157 18.83 -5.03 9.77
N ASN A 158 18.32 -6.21 10.15
CA ASN A 158 18.52 -6.78 11.49
C ASN A 158 19.17 -8.17 11.50
N CYS A 159 19.35 -8.82 10.35
CA CYS A 159 19.93 -10.16 10.27
C CYS A 159 21.10 -10.23 9.29
N GLU A 160 22.09 -11.07 9.60
CA GLU A 160 23.08 -11.48 8.61
C GLU A 160 22.43 -12.52 7.69
N ILE A 161 22.07 -12.10 6.48
CA ILE A 161 21.44 -12.97 5.48
C ILE A 161 22.49 -13.51 4.51
N GLY A 162 22.58 -14.83 4.37
CA GLY A 162 23.39 -15.46 3.31
C GLY A 162 22.75 -15.34 1.92
N ASP A 163 23.54 -15.43 0.86
CA ASP A 163 23.09 -15.25 -0.54
C ASP A 163 21.91 -16.14 -0.94
N GLU A 164 21.83 -17.37 -0.41
CA GLU A 164 20.74 -18.30 -0.69
C GLU A 164 19.40 -17.82 -0.09
N GLN A 165 19.42 -17.38 1.17
CA GLN A 165 18.23 -16.87 1.86
C GLN A 165 17.79 -15.54 1.27
N LEU A 166 18.74 -14.67 0.91
CA LEU A 166 18.46 -13.43 0.18
C LEU A 166 17.76 -13.72 -1.15
N SER A 167 18.28 -14.67 -1.94
CA SER A 167 17.68 -15.09 -3.22
C SER A 167 16.26 -15.65 -3.04
N LYS A 168 15.99 -16.39 -1.96
CA LYS A 168 14.62 -16.85 -1.62
C LYS A 168 13.68 -15.69 -1.30
N CYS A 169 14.13 -14.75 -0.47
CA CYS A 169 13.37 -13.55 -0.11
C CYS A 169 12.96 -12.75 -1.35
N LEU A 170 13.90 -12.57 -2.27
CA LEU A 170 13.69 -11.81 -3.51
C LEU A 170 12.69 -12.48 -4.43
N ARG A 171 12.81 -13.79 -4.67
CA ARG A 171 11.83 -14.54 -5.47
C ARG A 171 10.43 -14.49 -4.87
N LEU A 172 10.32 -14.44 -3.55
CA LEU A 172 9.04 -14.29 -2.87
C LEU A 172 8.47 -12.88 -3.06
N LEU A 173 9.29 -11.83 -2.96
CA LEU A 173 8.87 -10.46 -3.27
C LEU A 173 8.42 -10.29 -4.72
N GLU A 174 9.17 -10.80 -5.68
CA GLU A 174 8.82 -10.73 -7.11
C GLU A 174 7.48 -11.40 -7.43
N ARG A 175 7.12 -12.46 -6.69
CA ARG A 175 5.85 -13.17 -6.84
C ARG A 175 4.70 -12.53 -6.09
N THR A 176 5.00 -11.71 -5.08
CA THR A 176 4.00 -11.18 -4.15
C THR A 176 3.67 -9.73 -4.45
N LEU A 177 4.67 -8.89 -4.71
CA LEU A 177 4.49 -7.47 -4.97
C LEU A 177 4.07 -7.24 -6.42
N SER A 178 2.98 -6.50 -6.60
CA SER A 178 2.76 -5.82 -7.87
C SER A 178 3.55 -4.51 -7.88
N TYR A 179 4.26 -4.23 -8.96
CA TYR A 179 5.12 -3.05 -9.02
C TYR A 179 4.36 -1.83 -9.55
N PRO A 180 4.50 -0.65 -8.92
CA PRO A 180 4.32 0.59 -9.65
C PRO A 180 5.45 0.66 -10.71
N PRO A 181 5.18 1.11 -11.95
CA PRO A 181 6.23 1.39 -12.91
C PRO A 181 7.32 2.27 -12.31
N GLN A 182 8.56 2.09 -12.77
CA GLN A 182 9.81 2.69 -12.26
C GLN A 182 9.83 4.24 -12.12
N GLN A 183 8.76 4.92 -12.49
CA GLN A 183 8.68 6.37 -12.71
C GLN A 183 8.40 7.19 -11.45
N LEU A 184 7.96 6.58 -10.34
CA LEU A 184 7.72 7.27 -9.07
C LEU A 184 8.74 6.78 -8.01
N ASN A 185 9.68 7.65 -7.64
CA ASN A 185 10.87 7.40 -6.82
C ASN A 185 10.58 6.98 -5.35
N CYS A 186 9.84 5.90 -5.11
CA CYS A 186 9.48 5.45 -3.77
C CYS A 186 10.23 4.15 -3.44
N VAL A 187 11.53 4.29 -3.17
CA VAL A 187 12.42 3.14 -3.02
C VAL A 187 12.55 2.76 -1.54
N SER A 188 11.67 1.90 -1.03
CA SER A 188 11.96 1.21 0.26
C SER A 188 13.25 0.40 0.12
N ASN A 189 13.90 -0.04 1.21
CA ASN A 189 15.15 -0.79 1.05
C ASN A 189 14.94 -2.12 0.29
N ALA A 190 13.78 -2.75 0.42
CA ALA A 190 13.37 -3.88 -0.43
C ALA A 190 13.39 -3.51 -1.93
N HIS A 191 12.93 -2.31 -2.30
CA HIS A 191 13.03 -1.81 -3.68
C HIS A 191 14.48 -1.51 -4.09
N LYS A 192 15.31 -0.99 -3.18
CA LYS A 192 16.74 -0.74 -3.45
C LYS A 192 17.48 -2.05 -3.69
N LEU A 193 17.15 -3.10 -2.94
CA LEU A 193 17.70 -4.44 -3.09
C LEU A 193 17.30 -5.08 -4.41
N LEU A 194 16.00 -5.02 -4.76
CA LEU A 194 15.52 -5.51 -6.05
C LEU A 194 16.18 -4.75 -7.23
N LYS A 195 16.37 -3.44 -7.09
CA LYS A 195 17.05 -2.62 -8.11
C LYS A 195 18.54 -2.99 -8.26
N ARG A 196 19.28 -3.11 -7.15
CA ARG A 196 20.70 -3.49 -7.14
C ARG A 196 20.97 -4.81 -7.88
N LEU A 197 19.98 -5.70 -7.96
CA LEU A 197 20.12 -7.02 -8.59
C LEU A 197 19.67 -7.07 -10.04
N LYS A 198 18.79 -6.16 -10.50
CA LYS A 198 18.51 -6.02 -11.94
C LYS A 198 19.67 -5.40 -12.71
N ASP A 199 20.56 -4.72 -11.99
CA ASP A 199 21.76 -4.07 -12.50
C ASP A 199 23.04 -4.96 -12.38
N LEU A 200 22.91 -6.19 -11.85
CA LEU A 200 23.96 -7.23 -11.77
C LEU A 200 23.73 -8.32 -12.83
#